data_AF-A0A1E1WQ17-F1
#
_entry.id   AF-A0A1E1WQ17-F1
#
_cell.length_a   1.000
_cell.length_b   1.000
_cell.length_c   1.000
_cell.angle_alpha   90.00
_cell.angle_beta   90.00
_cell.angle_gamma   90.00
#
_symmetry.space_group_name_H-M   'P 1'
#
loop_
_entity.id
_entity.type
_entity.pdbx_description
1 polymer ?
#
loop_
_entity_poly.entity_id
_entity_poly.type
_entity_poly.pdbx_seq_one_letter_code
_entity_poly.pdbx_strand_id
1 'polypeptide(L)'
;GKGATIKQDNESNQNAHGGKGSHIKQTNENNQNARGGKGSTIRQDNENNQNARGGKGSTIRQDNESNQNAHGGKGSHIKQTNENHQNARGGKGSTIRQDNENNQNAHGGKGSTIKQDNKNNQNAKADRGSTIRQDNESNQNAKAGKGATIRQDNESNQ
;
A
#
# COMPACT_ATOMS: atom_id res chain seq x y z
N GLY A 1 6.00 -1.79 -25.87
CA GLY A 1 5.35 -0.51 -25.55
C GLY A 1 6.18 0.20 -24.52
N LYS A 2 6.77 1.35 -24.88
CA LYS A 2 7.39 2.28 -23.93
C LYS A 2 6.27 2.83 -23.03
N GLY A 3 6.49 2.87 -21.73
CA GLY A 3 5.50 3.41 -20.81
C GLY A 3 5.37 4.92 -20.96
N ALA A 4 4.15 5.44 -20.84
CA ALA A 4 3.90 6.88 -20.80
C ALA A 4 4.22 7.45 -19.42
N THR A 5 4.71 8.69 -19.37
CA THR A 5 4.81 9.48 -18.15
C THR A 5 3.62 10.42 -18.06
N ILE A 6 2.86 10.35 -16.97
CA ILE A 6 1.72 11.21 -16.67
C ILE A 6 2.09 11.99 -15.42
N LYS A 7 2.09 13.32 -15.52
CA LYS A 7 2.29 14.23 -14.39
C LYS A 7 1.07 15.15 -14.32
N GLN A 8 0.43 15.22 -13.16
CA GLN A 8 -0.65 16.16 -12.88
C GLN A 8 -0.28 16.92 -11.61
N ASP A 9 -0.34 18.24 -11.71
CA ASP A 9 0.01 19.19 -10.66
C ASP A 9 -0.96 20.36 -10.78
N ASN A 10 -2.13 20.20 -10.14
CA ASN A 10 -3.22 21.16 -10.16
C ASN A 10 -4.07 20.98 -8.91
N GLU A 11 -4.79 22.00 -8.50
CA GLU A 11 -5.56 21.97 -7.25
C GLU A 11 -6.77 21.04 -7.31
N SER A 12 -7.23 20.64 -8.51
CA SER A 12 -8.43 19.83 -8.69
C SER A 12 -8.24 18.33 -8.41
N ASN A 13 -9.33 17.56 -8.31
CA ASN A 13 -9.26 16.10 -8.28
C ASN A 13 -8.52 15.54 -9.51
N GLN A 14 -7.62 14.58 -9.30
CA GLN A 14 -6.76 14.06 -10.34
C GLN A 14 -7.07 12.59 -10.67
N ASN A 15 -7.27 12.31 -11.96
CA ASN A 15 -7.47 10.97 -12.48
C ASN A 15 -6.41 10.68 -13.57
N ALA A 16 -5.66 9.59 -13.40
CA ALA A 16 -4.61 9.19 -14.33
C ALA A 16 -4.69 7.70 -14.68
N HIS A 17 -4.58 7.40 -15.98
CA HIS A 17 -4.48 6.02 -16.46
C HIS A 17 -3.25 5.82 -17.34
N GLY A 18 -2.31 5.00 -16.86
CA GLY A 18 -1.13 4.57 -17.59
C GLY A 18 -1.18 3.09 -17.98
N GLY A 19 -0.63 2.78 -19.14
CA GLY A 19 -0.46 1.41 -19.62
C GLY A 19 0.72 0.66 -18.99
N LYS A 20 1.23 -0.34 -19.71
CA LYS A 20 2.42 -1.11 -19.31
C LYS A 20 3.65 -0.20 -19.21
N GLY A 21 4.37 -0.27 -18.09
CA GLY A 21 5.60 0.49 -17.85
C GLY A 21 5.40 1.98 -17.59
N SER A 22 4.15 2.45 -17.46
CA SER A 22 3.86 3.88 -17.25
C SER A 22 4.32 4.39 -15.89
N HIS A 23 4.60 5.69 -15.84
CA HIS A 23 4.94 6.42 -14.62
C HIS A 23 3.88 7.48 -14.38
N ILE A 24 3.14 7.38 -13.28
CA ILE A 24 2.12 8.34 -12.87
C ILE A 24 2.65 9.08 -11.65
N LYS A 25 2.70 10.42 -11.71
CA LYS A 25 2.94 11.29 -10.57
C LYS A 25 1.78 12.29 -10.46
N GLN A 26 1.13 12.33 -9.31
CA GLN A 26 0.03 13.21 -9.00
C GLN A 26 0.36 13.98 -7.72
N THR A 27 0.19 15.29 -7.76
CA THR A 27 0.36 16.21 -6.62
C THR A 27 -0.78 17.22 -6.65
N ASN A 28 -1.56 17.31 -5.56
CA ASN A 28 -2.66 18.25 -5.36
C ASN A 28 -3.11 18.25 -3.89
N GLU A 29 -4.02 19.13 -3.48
CA GLU A 29 -4.66 19.06 -2.16
C GLU A 29 -5.83 18.05 -2.14
N ASN A 30 -6.46 17.87 -3.30
CA ASN A 30 -7.71 17.13 -3.48
C ASN A 30 -7.53 15.62 -3.76
N ASN A 31 -8.60 14.87 -4.02
CA ASN A 31 -8.52 13.42 -4.17
C ASN A 31 -7.74 12.99 -5.44
N GLN A 32 -7.06 11.84 -5.36
CA GLN A 32 -6.29 11.27 -6.47
C GLN A 32 -6.69 9.82 -6.76
N ASN A 33 -6.94 9.51 -8.04
CA ASN A 33 -7.09 8.15 -8.53
C ASN A 33 -6.09 7.85 -9.65
N ALA A 34 -5.35 6.76 -9.50
CA ALA A 34 -4.36 6.32 -10.49
C ALA A 34 -4.51 4.84 -10.83
N ARG A 35 -4.45 4.52 -12.13
CA ARG A 35 -4.42 3.15 -12.62
C ARG A 35 -3.23 2.92 -13.56
N GLY A 36 -2.36 1.99 -13.20
CA GLY A 36 -1.18 1.60 -13.96
C GLY A 36 -1.23 0.13 -14.40
N GLY A 37 -0.66 -0.15 -15.57
CA GLY A 37 -0.53 -1.51 -16.10
C GLY A 37 0.59 -2.33 -15.45
N LYS A 38 1.03 -3.40 -16.13
CA LYS A 38 2.18 -4.20 -15.70
C LYS A 38 3.44 -3.33 -15.62
N GLY A 39 4.19 -3.43 -14.53
CA GLY A 39 5.45 -2.73 -14.33
C GLY A 39 5.32 -1.20 -14.23
N SER A 40 4.13 -0.68 -13.91
CA SER A 40 3.93 0.76 -13.73
C SER A 40 4.45 1.24 -12.39
N THR A 41 4.78 2.53 -12.32
CA THR A 41 5.02 3.25 -11.06
C THR A 41 3.92 4.29 -10.85
N ILE A 42 3.32 4.31 -9.67
CA ILE A 42 2.35 5.31 -9.23
C ILE A 42 2.93 6.01 -8.00
N ARG A 43 2.97 7.34 -8.03
CA ARG A 43 3.30 8.21 -6.90
C ARG A 43 2.19 9.24 -6.74
N GLN A 44 1.61 9.28 -5.55
CA GLN A 44 0.50 10.15 -5.19
C GLN A 44 0.87 10.87 -3.89
N ASP A 45 0.62 12.16 -3.86
CA ASP A 45 0.95 13.08 -2.77
C ASP A 45 -0.17 14.12 -2.68
N ASN A 46 -0.96 14.11 -1.61
CA ASN A 46 -2.07 15.04 -1.37
C ASN A 46 -2.47 15.10 0.11
N GLU A 47 -3.36 16.01 0.48
CA GLU A 47 -3.95 16.04 1.82
C GLU A 47 -5.09 15.01 1.93
N ASN A 48 -5.91 14.90 0.89
CA ASN A 48 -7.14 14.10 0.89
C ASN A 48 -6.95 12.64 0.43
N ASN A 49 -8.00 11.94 0.01
CA ASN A 49 -7.94 10.49 -0.23
C ASN A 49 -7.18 10.10 -1.50
N GLN A 50 -6.54 8.92 -1.45
CA GLN A 50 -5.81 8.35 -2.58
C GLN A 50 -6.26 6.92 -2.90
N ASN A 51 -6.51 6.65 -4.19
CA ASN A 51 -6.73 5.29 -4.68
C ASN A 51 -5.74 4.97 -5.82
N ALA A 52 -4.99 3.88 -5.67
CA ALA A 52 -4.04 3.42 -6.67
C ALA A 52 -4.24 1.94 -7.01
N ARG A 53 -4.25 1.62 -8.31
CA ARG A 53 -4.27 0.24 -8.81
C ARG A 53 -3.16 0.00 -9.81
N GLY A 54 -2.26 -0.92 -9.49
CA GLY A 54 -1.15 -1.34 -10.33
C GLY A 54 -1.26 -2.80 -10.77
N GLY A 55 -0.69 -3.11 -11.94
CA GLY A 55 -0.62 -4.47 -12.45
C GLY A 55 0.49 -5.33 -11.81
N LYS A 56 0.84 -6.45 -12.46
CA LYS A 56 1.99 -7.28 -12.06
C LYS A 56 3.27 -6.44 -12.04
N GLY A 57 4.06 -6.56 -10.96
CA GLY A 57 5.35 -5.88 -10.81
C GLY A 57 5.26 -4.37 -10.71
N SER A 58 4.09 -3.81 -10.35
CA SER A 58 3.93 -2.37 -10.16
C SER A 58 4.54 -1.89 -8.85
N THR A 59 4.87 -0.61 -8.79
CA THR A 59 5.19 0.10 -7.54
C THR A 59 4.14 1.18 -7.29
N ILE A 60 3.60 1.21 -6.08
CA ILE A 60 2.65 2.22 -5.60
C ILE A 60 3.28 2.88 -4.38
N ARG A 61 3.38 4.21 -4.40
CA ARG A 61 3.73 5.03 -3.24
C ARG A 61 2.68 6.10 -3.04
N GLN A 62 2.15 6.18 -1.83
CA GLN A 62 1.05 7.05 -1.44
C GLN A 62 1.45 7.74 -0.14
N ASP A 63 1.29 9.05 -0.10
CA ASP A 63 1.56 9.91 1.05
C ASP A 63 0.41 10.91 1.18
N ASN A 64 -0.31 10.92 2.29
CA ASN A 64 -1.41 11.85 2.55
C ASN A 64 -1.76 11.95 4.04
N GLU A 65 -2.62 12.90 4.41
CA GLU A 65 -3.15 12.96 5.78
C GLU A 65 -4.35 12.02 5.94
N SER A 66 -5.18 11.91 4.90
CA SER A 66 -6.45 11.16 4.93
C SER A 66 -6.28 9.67 4.59
N ASN A 67 -7.24 9.05 3.89
CA ASN A 67 -7.25 7.60 3.66
C ASN A 67 -6.55 7.17 2.38
N GLN A 68 -5.98 5.96 2.39
CA GLN A 68 -5.27 5.38 1.25
C GLN A 68 -5.76 3.97 0.93
N ASN A 69 -6.06 3.72 -0.34
CA ASN A 69 -6.32 2.38 -0.86
C ASN A 69 -5.35 2.05 -2.00
N ALA A 70 -4.60 0.96 -1.85
CA ALA A 70 -3.66 0.48 -2.85
C ALA A 70 -3.91 -0.98 -3.22
N HIS A 71 -3.97 -1.26 -4.52
CA HIS A 71 -4.05 -2.63 -5.03
C HIS A 71 -2.96 -2.92 -6.06
N GLY A 72 -2.12 -3.91 -5.77
CA GLY A 72 -1.02 -4.35 -6.63
C GLY A 72 -1.16 -5.82 -7.05
N GLY A 73 -0.71 -6.13 -8.27
CA GLY A 73 -0.67 -7.51 -8.77
C GLY A 73 0.46 -8.36 -8.17
N LYS A 74 0.75 -9.50 -8.81
CA LYS A 74 1.90 -10.35 -8.44
C LYS A 74 3.21 -9.55 -8.45
N GLY A 75 4.02 -9.68 -7.40
CA GLY A 75 5.33 -9.04 -7.30
C GLY A 75 5.27 -7.51 -7.17
N SER A 76 4.14 -6.93 -6.76
CA SER A 76 4.02 -5.49 -6.56
C SER A 76 4.69 -5.03 -5.27
N HIS A 77 5.05 -3.75 -5.24
CA HIS A 77 5.50 -3.05 -4.05
C HIS A 77 4.50 -1.94 -3.72
N ILE A 78 3.98 -1.94 -2.49
CA ILE A 78 3.07 -0.91 -1.98
C ILE A 78 3.75 -0.28 -0.77
N LYS A 79 3.91 1.05 -0.79
CA LYS A 79 4.28 1.86 0.36
C LYS A 79 3.20 2.92 0.60
N GLN A 80 2.70 2.99 1.81
CA GLN A 80 1.65 3.90 2.25
C GLN A 80 2.10 4.56 3.55
N THR A 81 1.96 5.87 3.63
CA THR A 81 2.21 6.68 4.83
C THR A 81 1.06 7.67 4.97
N ASN A 82 0.34 7.67 6.11
CA ASN A 82 -0.70 8.64 6.40
C ASN A 82 -1.02 8.73 7.89
N GLU A 83 -1.90 9.66 8.30
CA GLU A 83 -2.35 9.70 9.70
C GLU A 83 -3.54 8.75 9.94
N ASN A 84 -4.42 8.62 8.94
CA ASN A 84 -5.71 7.96 9.08
C ASN A 84 -5.71 6.47 8.69
N HIS A 85 -6.52 6.07 7.68
CA HIS A 85 -6.74 4.66 7.36
C HIS A 85 -5.96 4.21 6.13
N GLN A 86 -5.38 3.01 6.19
CA GLN A 86 -4.70 2.41 5.06
C GLN A 86 -5.25 1.02 4.74
N ASN A 87 -5.57 0.79 3.48
CA ASN A 87 -5.86 -0.54 2.96
C ASN A 87 -4.92 -0.88 1.80
N ALA A 88 -4.16 -1.96 1.95
CA ALA A 88 -3.27 -2.45 0.90
C ALA A 88 -3.58 -3.91 0.56
N ARG A 89 -3.67 -4.22 -0.73
CA ARG A 89 -3.78 -5.59 -1.22
C ARG A 89 -2.77 -5.89 -2.31
N GLY A 90 -1.89 -6.85 -2.07
CA GLY A 90 -0.87 -7.32 -3.00
C GLY A 90 -1.08 -8.78 -3.42
N GLY A 91 -0.64 -9.11 -4.64
CA GLY A 91 -0.67 -10.49 -5.14
C GLY A 91 0.45 -11.36 -4.59
N LYS A 92 0.65 -12.55 -5.18
CA LYS A 92 1.79 -13.44 -4.84
C LYS A 92 3.13 -12.70 -4.87
N GLY A 93 3.96 -12.87 -3.85
CA GLY A 93 5.29 -12.28 -3.79
C GLY A 93 5.31 -10.76 -3.70
N SER A 94 4.23 -10.14 -3.22
CA SER A 94 4.18 -8.69 -3.05
C SER A 94 4.86 -8.25 -1.76
N THR A 95 5.31 -7.01 -1.73
CA THR A 95 5.74 -6.33 -0.51
C THR A 95 4.76 -5.20 -0.20
N ILE A 96 4.25 -5.18 1.03
CA ILE A 96 3.39 -4.12 1.56
C ILE A 96 4.12 -3.50 2.75
N ARG A 97 4.25 -2.17 2.75
CA ARG A 97 4.75 -1.37 3.87
C ARG A 97 3.75 -0.26 4.16
N GLN A 98 3.28 -0.22 5.40
CA GLN A 98 2.27 0.69 5.87
C GLN A 98 2.77 1.33 7.17
N ASP A 99 2.55 2.63 7.29
CA ASP A 99 2.93 3.46 8.43
C ASP A 99 1.82 4.48 8.67
N ASN A 100 1.11 4.41 9.80
CA ASN A 100 0.06 5.38 10.15
C ASN A 100 -0.24 5.45 11.64
N GLU A 101 -1.05 6.42 12.06
CA GLU A 101 -1.39 6.56 13.47
C GLU A 101 -2.66 5.80 13.87
N ASN A 102 -3.54 5.49 12.91
CA ASN A 102 -4.87 4.95 13.20
C ASN A 102 -5.06 3.49 12.80
N ASN A 103 -5.50 3.20 11.57
CA ASN A 103 -5.98 1.86 11.23
C ASN A 103 -5.34 1.32 9.95
N GLN A 104 -4.79 0.11 10.01
CA GLN A 104 -4.17 -0.54 8.86
C GLN A 104 -4.77 -1.90 8.57
N ASN A 105 -5.10 -2.14 7.31
CA ASN A 105 -5.40 -3.47 6.80
C ASN A 105 -4.49 -3.81 5.62
N ALA A 106 -3.74 -4.91 5.74
CA ALA A 106 -2.89 -5.43 4.68
C ALA A 106 -3.28 -6.86 4.33
N HIS A 107 -3.40 -7.13 3.02
CA HIS A 107 -3.55 -8.50 2.53
C HIS A 107 -2.55 -8.83 1.41
N GLY A 108 -1.68 -9.81 1.67
CA GLY A 108 -0.72 -10.35 0.71
C GLY A 108 -1.07 -11.76 0.25
N GLY A 109 -0.76 -12.10 -1.00
CA GLY A 109 -0.83 -13.48 -1.48
C GLY A 109 0.33 -14.36 -0.99
N LYS A 110 0.46 -15.57 -1.54
CA LYS A 110 1.57 -16.51 -1.22
C LYS A 110 2.96 -15.83 -1.30
N GLY A 111 3.80 -16.06 -0.30
CA GLY A 111 5.17 -15.56 -0.29
C GLY A 111 5.29 -14.04 -0.22
N SER A 112 4.28 -13.36 0.32
CA SER A 112 4.33 -11.90 0.46
C SER A 112 5.03 -11.48 1.74
N THR A 113 5.46 -10.23 1.77
CA THR A 113 5.97 -9.58 2.98
C THR A 113 5.07 -8.41 3.32
N ILE A 114 4.57 -8.39 4.56
CA ILE A 114 3.80 -7.28 5.12
C ILE A 114 4.62 -6.72 6.28
N LYS A 115 4.92 -5.42 6.23
CA LYS A 115 5.40 -4.66 7.37
C LYS A 115 4.39 -3.56 7.68
N GLN A 116 3.94 -3.50 8.92
CA GLN A 116 3.01 -2.52 9.43
C GLN A 116 3.61 -1.90 10.69
N ASP A 117 3.49 -0.59 10.79
CA ASP A 117 3.87 0.21 11.94
C ASP A 117 2.74 1.20 12.19
N ASN A 118 2.16 1.19 13.39
CA ASN A 118 0.98 1.99 13.73
C ASN A 118 0.67 1.94 15.20
N LYS A 119 0.21 3.06 15.77
CA LYS A 119 -0.11 3.22 17.19
C LYS A 119 -1.41 2.51 17.62
N ASN A 120 -2.38 2.39 16.72
CA ASN A 120 -3.74 1.96 17.08
C ASN A 120 -4.06 0.53 16.61
N ASN A 121 -4.82 0.33 15.52
CA ASN A 121 -5.25 -1.00 15.10
C ASN A 121 -4.60 -1.48 13.80
N GLN A 122 -4.03 -2.69 13.82
CA GLN A 122 -3.42 -3.30 12.63
C GLN A 122 -3.95 -4.71 12.38
N ASN A 123 -4.39 -4.96 11.15
CA ASN A 123 -4.72 -6.29 10.66
C ASN A 123 -3.85 -6.66 9.45
N ALA A 124 -3.20 -7.81 9.53
CA ALA A 124 -2.45 -8.39 8.43
C ALA A 124 -2.93 -9.81 8.12
N LYS A 125 -3.18 -10.08 6.83
CA LYS A 125 -3.45 -11.43 6.35
C LYS A 125 -2.52 -11.79 5.20
N ALA A 126 -1.87 -12.95 5.29
CA ALA A 126 -1.06 -13.46 4.19
C ALA A 126 -1.23 -14.96 3.97
N ASP A 127 -1.01 -15.42 2.74
CA ASP A 127 -1.08 -16.87 2.46
C ASP A 127 0.23 -17.58 2.82
N ARG A 128 0.35 -18.85 2.41
CA ARG A 128 1.52 -19.74 2.66
C ARG A 128 2.87 -19.06 2.42
N GLY A 129 3.84 -19.31 3.29
CA GLY A 129 5.25 -18.92 3.08
C GLY A 129 5.50 -17.41 3.14
N SER A 130 4.60 -16.67 3.76
CA SER A 130 4.66 -15.21 3.84
C SER A 130 5.31 -14.74 5.14
N THR A 131 5.71 -13.48 5.19
CA THR A 131 6.21 -12.83 6.40
C THR A 131 5.30 -11.68 6.77
N ILE A 132 4.88 -11.63 8.04
CA ILE A 132 4.17 -10.49 8.63
C ILE A 132 5.04 -9.96 9.77
N ARG A 133 5.31 -8.67 9.74
CA ARG A 133 5.88 -7.92 10.87
C ARG A 133 4.94 -6.77 11.21
N GLN A 134 4.52 -6.70 12.45
CA GLN A 134 3.69 -5.64 13.00
C GLN A 134 4.39 -5.09 14.24
N ASP A 135 4.54 -3.78 14.29
CA ASP A 135 5.03 -3.04 15.44
C ASP A 135 3.87 -2.10 15.84
N ASN A 136 3.27 -2.25 17.04
CA ASN A 136 2.05 -1.53 17.45
C ASN A 136 2.07 -1.15 18.94
N GLU A 137 1.36 -0.09 19.35
CA GLU A 137 1.12 0.26 20.75
C GLU A 137 -0.17 -0.37 21.32
N SER A 138 -1.13 -0.72 20.47
CA SER A 138 -2.46 -1.19 20.88
C SER A 138 -2.85 -2.56 20.25
N ASN A 139 -3.87 -2.62 19.38
CA ASN A 139 -4.44 -3.90 18.92
C ASN A 139 -3.85 -4.39 17.60
N GLN A 140 -3.28 -5.60 17.60
CA GLN A 140 -2.75 -6.21 16.39
C GLN A 140 -3.28 -7.63 16.15
N ASN A 141 -3.66 -7.92 14.91
CA ASN A 141 -4.07 -9.24 14.46
C ASN A 141 -3.31 -9.62 13.19
N ALA A 142 -2.68 -10.79 13.22
CA ALA A 142 -1.98 -11.37 12.08
C ALA A 142 -2.45 -12.79 11.83
N LYS A 143 -2.86 -13.07 10.58
CA LYS A 143 -3.19 -14.42 10.13
C LYS A 143 -2.36 -14.80 8.92
N ALA A 144 -1.61 -15.89 9.03
CA ALA A 144 -0.81 -16.39 7.92
C ALA A 144 -1.00 -17.89 7.63
N GLY A 145 -0.80 -18.28 6.38
CA GLY A 145 -0.85 -19.69 5.96
C GLY A 145 0.39 -20.50 6.36
N LYS A 146 0.37 -21.81 6.12
CA LYS A 146 1.47 -22.75 6.47
C LYS A 146 2.87 -22.22 6.09
N GLY A 147 3.83 -22.38 7.00
CA GLY A 147 5.23 -22.00 6.77
C GLY A 147 5.46 -20.49 6.65
N ALA A 148 4.53 -19.69 7.18
CA ALA A 148 4.71 -18.26 7.32
C ALA A 148 5.43 -17.91 8.63
N THR A 149 6.01 -16.71 8.67
CA THR A 149 6.59 -16.11 9.86
C THR A 149 5.75 -14.91 10.25
N ILE A 150 5.35 -14.84 11.53
CA ILE A 150 4.67 -13.69 12.11
C ILE A 150 5.56 -13.18 13.25
N ARG A 151 5.87 -11.89 13.23
CA ARG A 151 6.47 -11.16 14.34
C ARG A 151 5.56 -9.99 14.69
N GLN A 152 5.22 -9.89 15.97
CA GLN A 152 4.34 -8.87 16.52
C GLN A 152 5.03 -8.30 17.75
N ASP A 153 5.41 -7.04 17.67
CA ASP A 153 5.99 -6.30 18.79
C ASP A 153 4.87 -5.37 19.30
N ASN A 154 4.49 -5.47 20.59
CA ASN A 154 3.47 -4.61 21.22
C ASN A 154 4.08 -3.83 22.37
N GLU A 155 4.07 -2.49 22.31
CA GLU A 155 4.64 -1.66 23.37
C GLU A 155 3.81 -1.66 24.66
N SER A 156 2.49 -1.91 24.59
CA SER A 156 1.63 -1.96 25.79
C SER A 156 1.79 -3.21 26.67
N ASN A 157 2.63 -4.17 26.26
CA ASN A 157 2.91 -5.42 27.00
C ASN A 157 4.30 -5.44 27.69
N GLN A 158 4.99 -4.30 27.79
CA GLN A 158 6.20 -4.12 28.62
C GLN A 158 5.90 -3.30 29.87
#